data_AF-A0A7M1XJ08-F1
#
_entry.id   AF-A0A7M1XJ08-F1
#
_cell.length_a   1.000
_cell.length_b   1.000
_cell.length_c   1.000
_cell.angle_alpha   90.00
_cell.angle_beta   90.00
_cell.angle_gamma   90.00
#
_symmetry.space_group_name_H-M   'P 1'
#
loop_
_entity.id
_entity.type
_entity.pdbx_description
1 polymer ?
#
loop_
_entity_poly.entity_id
_entity_poly.type
_entity_poly.pdbx_seq_one_letter_code
_entity_poly.pdbx_strand_id
1 'polypeptide(L)'
;MIQYFEYLREMIIAVWWNFVNFMSTCFVSPWTEVPNDFVEYGSFFDTYSPGFGVAGWVFFIIFAILFVALIGAIFFGLYLLLRKYVRFVKKEIDKDELREQVERLNYELYVAVQEKDKILNMKTAYMGLGNESNINIGITNENGQQTEGEVMDARFPKLAHVDNQYRGVSTDIPFVQDLSLEELCNAFRNFAASKLKLYYKIDVIRQLFAGMATSKLIILEGISGTGKTSMAYALGKFLNFDSAIIPVQPSWKDRSELLGYYNEFTKKFNESEFLKALYTTTYRQELDVIVLDEMNLARIEYYFAEFLSIMEMRDTSQWLIDLIPAPQDDDPINLKEGKLLIPQNVEFFGTANNDDSTFTISDKVYDRAISLFFDDKGREFECDDQESMFIPYQQMVNLYNDALAQFPISEAMLHKFEDLDNFVIKHFKLAFGNRIMKQLNTFIPVYVGCGGTEMSGFDFIFTNKVLKKFESLNVAFLKDELANLNKELDRLYGRGNFPMAHAFIDNLIKNN
;
A
#
# COMPACT_ATOMS: atom_id res chain seq x y z
N MET A 1 19.39 -66.44 40.48
CA MET A 1 18.67 -65.18 40.20
C MET A 1 19.10 -64.06 41.15
N ILE A 2 19.09 -64.25 42.48
CA ILE A 2 19.48 -63.21 43.46
C ILE A 2 20.87 -62.62 43.16
N GLN A 3 21.87 -63.47 42.92
CA GLN A 3 23.25 -63.05 42.60
C GLN A 3 23.39 -62.25 41.28
N TYR A 4 22.48 -62.43 40.31
CA TYR A 4 22.47 -61.65 39.07
C TYR A 4 21.88 -60.25 39.28
N PHE A 5 20.84 -60.14 40.11
CA PHE A 5 20.29 -58.84 40.47
C PHE A 5 21.24 -58.03 41.36
N GLU A 6 22.04 -58.68 42.21
CA GLU A 6 23.11 -58.02 42.95
C GLU A 6 24.23 -57.53 42.04
N TYR A 7 24.71 -58.36 41.11
CA TYR A 7 25.67 -57.94 40.07
C TYR A 7 25.15 -56.75 39.24
N LEU A 8 23.89 -56.81 38.78
CA LEU A 8 23.29 -55.74 37.97
C LEU A 8 23.14 -54.44 38.77
N ARG A 9 22.79 -54.52 40.06
CA ARG A 9 22.71 -53.36 40.95
C ARG A 9 24.08 -52.69 41.10
N GLU A 10 25.12 -53.47 41.40
CA GLU A 10 26.47 -52.92 41.61
C GLU A 10 27.06 -52.37 40.31
N MET A 11 26.84 -53.05 39.18
CA MET A 11 27.29 -52.58 37.88
C MET A 11 26.61 -51.26 37.47
N ILE A 12 25.30 -51.12 37.69
CA ILE A 12 24.57 -49.87 37.37
C ILE A 12 25.03 -48.73 38.27
N ILE A 13 25.23 -48.97 39.57
CA ILE A 13 25.72 -47.95 40.51
C ILE A 13 27.13 -47.50 40.12
N ALA A 14 28.02 -48.44 39.78
CA ALA A 14 29.38 -48.14 39.34
C ALA A 14 29.40 -47.37 38.01
N VAL A 15 28.60 -47.79 37.01
CA VAL A 15 28.47 -47.07 35.73
C VAL A 15 27.92 -45.66 35.93
N TRP A 16 26.94 -45.48 36.82
CA TRP A 16 26.37 -44.16 37.10
C TRP A 16 27.36 -43.23 37.80
N TRP A 17 28.09 -43.73 38.80
CA TRP A 17 29.14 -42.96 39.47
C TRP A 17 30.27 -42.57 38.52
N ASN A 18 30.68 -43.47 37.63
CA ASN A 18 31.71 -43.19 36.63
C ASN A 18 31.22 -42.23 35.53
N PHE A 19 29.95 -42.30 35.15
CA PHE A 19 29.35 -41.32 34.24
C PHE A 19 29.27 -39.92 34.86
N VAL A 20 28.89 -39.82 36.14
CA VAL A 20 28.86 -38.55 36.88
C VAL A 20 30.27 -37.99 37.05
N ASN A 21 31.26 -38.82 37.40
CA ASN A 21 32.65 -38.41 37.48
C ASN A 21 33.16 -37.93 36.13
N PHE A 22 32.94 -38.68 35.03
CA PHE A 22 33.33 -38.30 33.67
C PHE A 22 32.72 -36.95 33.24
N MET A 23 31.43 -36.73 33.50
CA MET A 23 30.77 -35.46 33.18
C MET A 23 31.32 -34.31 34.03
N SER A 24 31.65 -34.54 35.31
CA SER A 24 32.29 -33.53 36.15
C SER A 24 33.69 -33.17 35.63
N THR A 25 34.46 -34.15 35.16
CA THR A 25 35.81 -33.94 34.63
C THR A 25 35.80 -33.23 33.29
N CYS A 26 34.86 -33.56 32.39
CA CYS A 26 34.72 -32.87 31.09
C CYS A 26 34.35 -31.39 31.22
N PHE A 27 33.60 -30.98 32.24
CA PHE A 27 33.14 -29.61 32.41
C PHE A 27 33.98 -28.77 33.37
N VAL A 28 34.66 -29.37 34.35
CA VAL A 28 35.40 -28.64 35.39
C VAL A 28 36.92 -28.69 35.18
N SER A 29 37.48 -29.79 34.65
CA SER A 29 38.93 -29.99 34.45
C SER A 29 39.24 -30.87 33.23
N PRO A 30 39.30 -30.33 32.00
CA PRO A 30 39.32 -31.11 30.75
C PRO A 30 40.57 -31.99 30.49
N TRP A 31 41.55 -32.01 31.40
CA TRP A 31 42.91 -32.53 31.12
C TRP A 31 43.46 -33.50 32.20
N THR A 32 42.63 -34.04 33.08
CA THR A 32 43.06 -35.12 34.00
C THR A 32 42.81 -36.50 33.38
N GLU A 33 43.76 -37.42 33.59
CA GLU A 33 43.65 -38.82 33.13
C GLU A 33 42.36 -39.48 33.65
N VAL A 34 41.63 -40.12 32.75
CA VAL A 34 40.44 -40.92 33.10
C VAL A 34 40.93 -42.09 33.98
N PRO A 35 40.38 -42.28 35.19
CA PRO A 35 40.74 -43.44 36.02
C PRO A 35 40.51 -44.75 35.27
N ASN A 36 41.45 -45.68 35.38
CA ASN A 36 41.46 -46.97 34.68
C ASN A 36 40.47 -47.97 35.33
N ASP A 37 39.20 -47.57 35.47
CA ASP A 37 38.17 -48.36 36.18
C ASP A 37 37.64 -49.55 35.35
N PHE A 38 38.10 -49.70 34.10
CA PHE A 38 37.80 -50.86 33.27
C PHE A 38 38.27 -52.20 33.88
N VAL A 39 39.28 -52.17 34.77
CA VAL A 39 39.76 -53.36 35.47
C VAL A 39 38.77 -53.80 36.57
N GLU A 40 38.07 -52.85 37.22
CA GLU A 40 37.10 -53.16 38.27
C GLU A 40 35.87 -53.88 37.71
N TYR A 41 35.36 -53.47 36.54
CA TYR A 41 34.23 -54.13 35.89
C TYR A 41 34.51 -55.61 35.54
N GLY A 42 35.76 -55.94 35.18
CA GLY A 42 36.18 -57.33 34.98
C GLY A 42 36.20 -58.14 36.28
N SER A 43 36.65 -57.54 37.38
CA SER A 43 36.70 -58.20 38.70
C SER A 43 35.31 -58.50 39.28
N PHE A 44 34.31 -57.63 39.02
CA PHE A 44 32.91 -57.89 39.37
C PHE A 44 32.30 -59.03 38.52
N PHE A 45 32.69 -59.13 37.25
CA PHE A 45 32.26 -60.23 36.39
C PHE A 45 32.82 -61.58 36.88
N ASP A 46 34.12 -61.68 37.14
CA ASP A 46 34.76 -62.92 37.58
C ASP A 46 34.29 -63.41 38.96
N THR A 47 33.89 -62.49 39.84
CA THR A 47 33.40 -62.83 41.19
C THR A 47 31.99 -63.42 41.19
N TYR A 48 31.10 -62.99 40.28
CA TYR A 48 29.69 -63.41 40.24
C TYR A 48 29.35 -64.36 39.07
N SER A 49 30.24 -64.49 38.08
CA SER A 49 30.12 -65.39 36.93
C SER A 49 29.92 -66.89 37.29
N PRO A 50 30.57 -67.45 38.33
CA PRO A 50 30.38 -68.85 38.72
C PRO A 50 28.98 -69.16 39.30
N GLY A 51 28.23 -68.13 39.74
CA GLY A 51 26.90 -68.25 40.35
C GLY A 51 25.73 -68.09 39.36
N PHE A 52 26.01 -67.83 38.09
CA PHE A 52 24.97 -67.67 37.08
C PHE A 52 24.41 -69.03 36.62
N GLY A 53 23.21 -69.35 37.09
CA GLY A 53 22.39 -70.38 36.44
C GLY A 53 22.03 -69.99 35.00
N VAL A 54 21.50 -70.94 34.22
CA VAL A 54 21.16 -70.79 32.78
C VAL A 54 20.32 -69.52 32.50
N ALA A 55 19.37 -69.18 33.38
CA ALA A 55 18.54 -67.99 33.23
C ALA A 55 19.34 -66.67 33.37
N GLY A 56 20.39 -66.62 34.19
CA GLY A 56 21.22 -65.42 34.39
C GLY A 56 22.03 -65.06 33.14
N TRP A 57 22.55 -66.07 32.44
CA TRP A 57 23.27 -65.88 31.18
C TRP A 57 22.38 -65.33 30.05
N VAL A 58 21.11 -65.77 29.98
CA VAL A 58 20.15 -65.24 29.01
C VAL A 58 19.87 -63.76 29.25
N PHE A 59 19.65 -63.35 30.50
CA PHE A 59 19.42 -61.94 30.83
C PHE A 59 20.65 -61.07 30.59
N PHE A 60 21.87 -61.58 30.83
CA PHE A 60 23.10 -60.86 30.52
C PHE A 60 23.24 -60.55 29.02
N ILE A 61 22.96 -61.52 28.15
CA ILE A 61 23.03 -61.31 26.68
C ILE A 61 21.99 -60.28 26.23
N ILE A 62 20.76 -60.37 26.74
CA ILE A 62 19.70 -59.40 26.42
C ILE A 62 20.10 -57.99 26.89
N PHE A 63 20.66 -57.86 28.09
CA PHE A 63 21.12 -56.60 28.62
C PHE A 63 22.29 -56.02 27.81
N ALA A 64 23.25 -56.85 27.40
CA ALA A 64 24.37 -56.42 26.56
C ALA A 64 23.90 -55.87 25.21
N ILE A 65 22.92 -56.52 24.58
CA ILE A 65 22.33 -56.04 23.32
C ILE A 65 21.63 -54.69 23.52
N LEU A 66 20.84 -54.54 24.59
CA LEU A 66 20.17 -53.27 24.93
C LEU A 66 21.17 -52.16 25.24
N PHE A 67 22.28 -52.47 25.91
CA PHE A 67 23.31 -51.50 26.25
C PHE A 67 24.04 -50.98 25.01
N VAL A 68 24.39 -51.86 24.07
CA VAL A 68 24.97 -51.46 22.77
C VAL A 68 23.99 -50.60 21.97
N ALA A 69 22.69 -50.95 21.97
CA ALA A 69 21.66 -50.16 21.30
C ALA A 69 21.51 -48.75 21.91
N LEU A 70 21.58 -48.63 23.23
CA LEU A 70 21.53 -47.35 23.95
C LEU A 70 22.71 -46.44 23.57
N ILE A 71 23.94 -46.98 23.56
CA ILE A 71 25.13 -46.24 23.17
C ILE A 71 25.02 -45.76 21.71
N GLY A 72 24.57 -46.65 20.81
CA GLY A 72 24.34 -46.29 19.40
C GLY A 72 23.33 -45.13 19.24
N ALA A 73 22.24 -45.13 20.02
CA ALA A 73 21.24 -44.06 20.00
C ALA A 73 21.80 -42.71 20.46
N ILE A 74 22.68 -42.70 21.48
CA ILE A 74 23.34 -41.49 21.97
C ILE A 74 24.24 -40.88 20.89
N PHE A 75 25.09 -41.70 20.24
CA PHE A 75 25.96 -41.23 19.15
C PHE A 75 25.15 -40.70 17.95
N PHE A 76 24.05 -41.36 17.60
CA PHE A 76 23.15 -40.91 16.53
C PHE A 76 22.48 -39.56 16.85
N GLY A 77 22.02 -39.37 18.09
CA GLY A 77 21.47 -38.09 18.55
C GLY A 77 22.49 -36.95 18.48
N LEU A 78 23.73 -37.22 18.88
CA LEU A 78 24.83 -36.25 18.84
C LEU A 78 25.19 -35.86 17.39
N TYR A 79 25.18 -36.83 16.47
CA TYR A 79 25.35 -36.59 15.03
C TYR A 79 24.25 -35.67 14.45
N LEU A 80 22.98 -35.87 14.83
CA LEU A 80 21.88 -35.02 14.36
C LEU A 80 22.00 -33.57 14.86
N LEU A 81 22.40 -33.37 16.11
CA LEU A 81 22.65 -32.05 16.67
C LEU A 81 23.78 -31.33 15.91
N LEU A 82 24.88 -32.03 15.64
CA LEU A 82 26.01 -31.48 14.89
C LEU A 82 25.61 -31.11 13.46
N ARG A 83 24.82 -31.97 12.79
CA ARG A 83 24.29 -31.70 11.44
C ARG A 83 23.34 -30.50 11.41
N LYS A 84 22.56 -30.27 12.47
CA LYS A 84 21.68 -29.11 12.59
C LYS A 84 22.49 -27.83 12.80
N TYR A 85 23.52 -27.88 13.65
CA TYR A 85 24.41 -26.76 13.91
C TYR A 85 25.16 -26.31 12.66
N VAL A 86 25.77 -27.23 11.91
CA VAL A 86 26.49 -26.92 10.66
C VAL A 86 25.58 -26.29 9.60
N ARG A 87 24.33 -26.75 9.48
CA ARG A 87 23.36 -26.17 8.54
C ARG A 87 22.96 -24.73 8.91
N PHE A 88 22.92 -24.42 10.20
CA PHE A 88 22.58 -23.08 10.68
C PHE A 88 23.69 -22.09 10.36
N VAL A 89 24.94 -22.43 10.70
CA VAL A 89 26.12 -21.59 10.45
C VAL A 89 26.33 -21.33 8.95
N LYS A 90 26.16 -22.35 8.10
CA LYS A 90 26.30 -22.17 6.64
C LYS A 90 25.26 -21.18 6.07
N LYS A 91 24.04 -21.15 6.61
CA LYS A 91 22.96 -20.27 6.14
C LYS A 91 23.18 -18.80 6.55
N GLU A 92 23.90 -18.57 7.64
CA GLU A 92 24.20 -17.23 8.14
C GLU A 92 25.34 -16.59 7.33
N ILE A 93 26.39 -17.37 7.04
CA ILE A 93 27.51 -16.95 6.16
C ILE A 93 27.00 -16.57 4.75
N ASP A 94 26.11 -17.37 4.16
CA ASP A 94 25.53 -17.12 2.83
C ASP A 94 24.72 -15.81 2.77
N LYS A 95 24.07 -15.42 3.88
CA LYS A 95 23.31 -14.17 3.97
C LYS A 95 24.21 -12.94 4.04
N ASP A 96 25.31 -13.04 4.77
CA ASP A 96 26.27 -11.94 4.89
C ASP A 96 27.03 -11.74 3.58
N GLU A 97 27.40 -12.82 2.89
CA GLU A 97 28.00 -12.75 1.56
C GLU A 97 27.04 -12.13 0.51
N LEU A 98 25.74 -12.48 0.54
CA LEU A 98 24.74 -11.84 -0.30
C LEU A 98 24.59 -10.34 0.00
N ARG A 99 24.64 -9.95 1.27
CA ARG A 99 24.54 -8.53 1.67
C ARG A 99 25.73 -7.72 1.16
N GLU A 100 26.94 -8.26 1.31
CA GLU A 100 28.16 -7.61 0.84
C GLU A 100 28.16 -7.47 -0.70
N GLN A 101 27.64 -8.46 -1.42
CA GLN A 101 27.47 -8.38 -2.88
C GLN A 101 26.45 -7.30 -3.29
N VAL A 102 25.33 -7.18 -2.58
CA VAL A 102 24.31 -6.15 -2.86
C VAL A 102 24.86 -4.74 -2.59
N GLU A 103 25.61 -4.56 -1.50
CA GLU A 103 26.25 -3.28 -1.19
C GLU A 103 27.30 -2.90 -2.24
N ARG A 104 28.15 -3.86 -2.65
CA ARG A 104 29.13 -3.66 -3.72
C ARG A 104 28.45 -3.29 -5.04
N LEU A 105 27.37 -3.99 -5.41
CA LEU A 105 26.67 -3.75 -6.67
C LEU A 105 26.00 -2.37 -6.68
N ASN A 106 25.39 -1.95 -5.57
CA ASN A 106 24.82 -0.61 -5.43
C ASN A 106 25.89 0.48 -5.52
N TYR A 107 27.08 0.23 -4.94
CA TYR A 107 28.21 1.14 -5.06
C TYR A 107 28.74 1.23 -6.51
N GLU A 108 28.91 0.10 -7.20
CA GLU A 108 29.30 0.08 -8.61
C GLU A 108 28.27 0.76 -9.51
N LEU A 109 26.97 0.54 -9.27
CA LEU A 109 25.89 1.21 -9.99
C LEU A 109 25.92 2.73 -9.78
N TYR A 110 26.15 3.17 -8.54
CA TYR A 110 26.28 4.60 -8.22
C TYR A 110 27.46 5.24 -8.97
N VAL A 111 28.63 4.58 -8.98
CA VAL A 111 29.80 5.06 -9.72
C VAL A 111 29.54 5.08 -11.23
N ALA A 112 28.92 4.02 -11.77
CA ALA A 112 28.57 3.94 -13.19
C ALA A 112 27.56 5.01 -13.62
N VAL A 113 26.58 5.34 -12.77
CA VAL A 113 25.63 6.44 -13.01
C VAL A 113 26.36 7.78 -13.00
N GLN A 114 27.25 8.03 -12.04
CA GLN A 114 28.05 9.25 -12.05
C GLN A 114 28.97 9.37 -13.27
N GLU A 115 29.63 8.28 -13.67
CA GLU A 115 30.46 8.28 -14.88
C GLU A 115 29.62 8.51 -16.13
N LYS A 116 28.44 7.89 -16.22
CA LYS A 116 27.49 8.11 -17.31
C LYS A 116 27.02 9.56 -17.35
N ASP A 117 26.67 10.17 -16.21
CA ASP A 117 26.22 11.56 -16.16
C ASP A 117 27.35 12.53 -16.51
N LYS A 118 28.58 12.23 -16.08
CA LYS A 118 29.77 12.99 -16.44
C LYS A 118 30.09 12.88 -17.94
N ILE A 119 29.95 11.69 -18.51
CA ILE A 119 30.08 11.45 -19.96
C ILE A 119 28.96 12.13 -20.72
N LEU A 120 27.72 12.07 -20.23
CA LEU A 120 26.57 12.72 -20.83
C LEU A 120 26.84 14.23 -20.87
N ASN A 121 27.17 14.85 -19.74
CA ASN A 121 27.46 16.27 -19.64
C ASN A 121 28.66 16.70 -20.50
N MET A 122 29.73 15.90 -20.54
CA MET A 122 30.83 16.14 -21.47
C MET A 122 30.37 16.01 -22.92
N LYS A 123 29.59 14.99 -23.27
CA LYS A 123 29.11 14.76 -24.63
C LYS A 123 28.14 15.85 -25.08
N THR A 124 27.27 16.35 -24.20
CA THR A 124 26.37 17.49 -24.45
C THR A 124 27.16 18.78 -24.64
N ALA A 125 28.23 18.99 -23.86
CA ALA A 125 29.13 20.13 -23.99
C ALA A 125 29.99 20.08 -25.28
N TYR A 126 30.42 18.89 -25.70
CA TYR A 126 31.23 18.70 -26.92
C TYR A 126 30.40 18.64 -28.21
N MET A 127 29.13 18.23 -28.16
CA MET A 127 28.31 18.06 -29.37
C MET A 127 27.41 19.27 -29.70
N GLY A 128 27.17 20.22 -28.79
CA GLY A 128 26.33 21.39 -29.09
C GLY A 128 24.92 21.06 -29.61
N LEU A 129 24.47 19.81 -29.43
CA LEU A 129 23.17 19.31 -29.87
C LEU A 129 22.20 19.48 -28.71
N GLY A 130 21.46 20.59 -28.73
CA GLY A 130 20.22 20.71 -27.99
C GLY A 130 19.24 19.65 -28.52
N ASN A 131 18.62 18.89 -27.62
CA ASN A 131 17.56 17.97 -27.98
C ASN A 131 16.37 18.76 -28.52
N GLU A 132 16.17 18.72 -29.83
CA GLU A 132 14.88 19.00 -30.46
C GLU A 132 13.94 17.83 -30.19
N SER A 133 13.14 17.95 -29.13
CA SER A 133 11.80 17.36 -29.03
C SER A 133 11.17 17.80 -27.71
N ASN A 134 10.90 19.10 -27.63
CA ASN A 134 9.78 19.65 -26.88
C ASN A 134 9.49 21.02 -27.51
N ILE A 135 8.24 21.22 -27.87
CA ILE A 135 7.75 22.44 -28.51
C ILE A 135 7.95 23.59 -27.52
N ASN A 136 9.00 24.37 -27.74
CA ASN A 136 9.23 25.64 -27.08
C ASN A 136 8.33 26.70 -27.71
N ILE A 137 7.35 27.19 -26.96
CA ILE A 137 6.86 28.56 -27.16
C ILE A 137 7.93 29.47 -26.56
N GLY A 138 8.77 30.01 -27.43
CA GLY A 138 9.86 30.90 -27.04
C GLY A 138 9.34 32.25 -26.57
N ILE A 139 9.68 32.63 -25.34
CA ILE A 139 9.84 34.03 -24.96
C ILE A 139 11.34 34.24 -24.80
N THR A 140 11.91 34.99 -25.73
CA THR A 140 13.29 35.47 -25.69
C THR A 140 13.36 36.63 -24.71
N ASN A 141 14.07 36.46 -23.61
CA ASN A 141 14.53 37.59 -22.80
C ASN A 141 16.03 37.79 -23.07
N GLU A 142 16.35 38.92 -23.69
CA GLU A 142 17.70 39.47 -23.76
C GLU A 142 18.10 39.91 -22.35
N ASN A 143 18.89 39.06 -21.68
CA ASN A 143 20.00 39.43 -20.80
C ASN A 143 20.61 38.13 -20.29
N GLY A 144 21.63 37.65 -21.00
CA GLY A 144 22.42 36.51 -20.57
C GLY A 144 23.18 36.83 -19.31
N GLN A 145 22.69 36.35 -18.17
CA GLN A 145 23.47 36.13 -16.95
C GLN A 145 22.99 34.84 -16.27
N GLN A 146 23.98 34.12 -15.75
CA GLN A 146 23.94 32.75 -15.23
C GLN A 146 22.93 32.59 -14.07
N THR A 147 22.00 31.63 -14.17
CA THR A 147 21.09 31.24 -13.06
C THR A 147 21.07 29.74 -12.76
N GLU A 148 21.88 28.91 -13.42
CA GLU A 148 21.95 27.48 -13.10
C GLU A 148 22.74 27.18 -11.81
N GLY A 149 23.66 28.07 -11.39
CA GLY A 149 24.50 27.86 -10.21
C GLY A 149 23.82 28.15 -8.86
N GLU A 150 22.86 29.07 -8.79
CA GLU A 150 22.19 29.45 -7.54
C GLU A 150 21.07 28.46 -7.14
N VAL A 151 20.40 27.82 -8.11
CA VAL A 151 19.29 26.88 -7.83
C VAL A 151 19.79 25.56 -7.23
N MET A 152 21.05 25.18 -7.47
CA MET A 152 21.64 23.96 -6.91
C MET A 152 22.02 24.08 -5.43
N ASP A 153 22.21 25.30 -4.93
CA ASP A 153 22.59 25.52 -3.52
C ASP A 153 21.42 25.89 -2.61
N ALA A 154 20.24 26.09 -3.16
CA ALA A 154 19.02 26.30 -2.39
C ALA A 154 18.74 25.13 -1.45
N ARG A 155 18.15 25.44 -0.29
CA ARG A 155 17.66 24.45 0.67
C ARG A 155 16.64 23.49 0.07
N PHE A 156 15.86 23.97 -0.91
CA PHE A 156 14.81 23.26 -1.64
C PHE A 156 15.04 23.33 -3.16
N PRO A 157 15.92 22.48 -3.74
CA PRO A 157 16.31 22.60 -5.14
C PRO A 157 15.16 22.41 -6.14
N LYS A 158 14.28 21.43 -5.93
CA LYS A 158 13.16 21.12 -6.83
C LYS A 158 12.04 22.15 -6.70
N LEU A 159 11.71 22.59 -5.50
CA LEU A 159 10.66 23.59 -5.30
C LEU A 159 11.11 24.97 -5.81
N ALA A 160 12.39 25.33 -5.61
CA ALA A 160 12.96 26.54 -6.20
C ALA A 160 12.94 26.50 -7.74
N HIS A 161 13.12 25.32 -8.33
CA HIS A 161 12.95 25.16 -9.78
C HIS A 161 11.51 25.43 -10.24
N VAL A 162 10.51 24.95 -9.48
CA VAL A 162 9.09 25.25 -9.76
C VAL A 162 8.81 26.75 -9.63
N ASP A 163 9.32 27.41 -8.59
CA ASP A 163 9.17 28.87 -8.42
C ASP A 163 9.71 29.64 -9.63
N ASN A 164 10.86 29.22 -10.17
CA ASN A 164 11.43 29.84 -11.37
C ASN A 164 10.62 29.56 -12.63
N GLN A 165 10.02 28.37 -12.75
CA GLN A 165 9.18 28.00 -13.89
C GLN A 165 7.90 28.83 -13.96
N TYR A 166 7.28 29.13 -12.82
CA TYR A 166 6.02 29.90 -12.75
C TYR A 166 6.23 31.40 -12.54
N ARG A 167 7.49 31.87 -12.45
CA ARG A 167 7.82 33.28 -12.26
C ARG A 167 7.35 34.11 -13.47
N GLY A 168 6.31 34.90 -13.27
CA GLY A 168 5.78 35.82 -14.29
C GLY A 168 4.83 35.18 -15.31
N VAL A 169 4.40 33.93 -15.09
CA VAL A 169 3.37 33.27 -15.90
C VAL A 169 1.99 33.61 -15.32
N SER A 170 1.07 34.14 -16.13
CA SER A 170 -0.33 34.25 -15.73
C SER A 170 -1.00 32.88 -15.85
N THR A 171 -1.56 32.40 -14.75
CA THR A 171 -2.31 31.13 -14.66
C THR A 171 -3.82 31.36 -14.64
N ASP A 172 -4.27 32.53 -15.08
CA ASP A 172 -5.68 32.89 -15.14
C ASP A 172 -6.35 32.23 -16.36
N ILE A 173 -7.47 31.56 -16.11
CA ILE A 173 -8.19 30.78 -17.12
C ILE A 173 -9.62 31.27 -17.19
N PRO A 174 -10.14 31.58 -18.40
CA PRO A 174 -11.52 32.03 -18.54
C PRO A 174 -12.50 30.89 -18.23
N PHE A 175 -13.66 31.27 -17.70
CA PHE A 175 -14.79 30.34 -17.54
C PHE A 175 -15.32 29.89 -18.90
N VAL A 176 -15.61 28.60 -19.03
CA VAL A 176 -16.28 28.04 -20.21
C VAL A 176 -17.77 28.36 -20.12
N GLN A 177 -18.35 28.97 -21.16
CA GLN A 177 -19.77 29.31 -21.19
C GLN A 177 -20.64 28.06 -21.42
N ASP A 178 -21.84 28.05 -20.82
CA ASP A 178 -22.88 27.03 -21.00
C ASP A 178 -22.47 25.57 -20.73
N LEU A 179 -21.47 25.34 -19.88
CA LEU A 179 -21.02 23.99 -19.52
C LEU A 179 -21.92 23.37 -18.45
N SER A 180 -22.57 22.24 -18.76
CA SER A 180 -23.24 21.39 -17.77
C SER A 180 -22.36 20.23 -17.28
N LEU A 181 -22.70 19.63 -16.12
CA LEU A 181 -22.01 18.43 -15.62
C LEU A 181 -22.16 17.23 -16.55
N GLU A 182 -23.32 17.08 -17.18
CA GLU A 182 -23.57 16.00 -18.14
C GLU A 182 -22.69 16.16 -19.39
N GLU A 183 -22.57 17.38 -19.92
CA GLU A 183 -21.66 17.68 -21.03
C GLU A 183 -20.20 17.45 -20.64
N LEU A 184 -19.80 17.86 -19.44
CA LEU A 184 -18.45 17.63 -18.93
C LEU A 184 -18.12 16.12 -18.87
N CYS A 185 -19.04 15.30 -18.37
CA CYS A 185 -18.87 13.84 -18.31
C CYS A 185 -18.79 13.22 -19.71
N ASN A 186 -19.66 13.63 -20.62
CA ASN A 186 -19.68 13.13 -21.99
C ASN A 186 -18.43 13.57 -22.75
N ALA A 187 -17.97 14.81 -22.56
CA ALA A 187 -16.76 15.32 -23.16
C ALA A 187 -15.53 14.56 -22.66
N PHE A 188 -15.40 14.33 -21.34
CA PHE A 188 -14.29 13.54 -20.81
C PHE A 188 -14.28 12.11 -21.39
N ARG A 189 -15.46 11.47 -21.46
CA ARG A 189 -15.61 10.13 -22.05
C ARG A 189 -15.17 10.12 -23.52
N ASN A 190 -15.61 11.10 -24.31
CA ASN A 190 -15.29 11.19 -25.72
C ASN A 190 -13.81 11.52 -25.95
N PHE A 191 -13.20 12.36 -25.10
CA PHE A 191 -11.76 12.66 -25.14
C PHE A 191 -10.92 11.40 -24.86
N ALA A 192 -11.28 10.64 -23.82
CA ALA A 192 -10.60 9.40 -23.46
C ALA A 192 -10.67 8.36 -24.59
N ALA A 193 -11.83 8.23 -25.24
CA ALA A 193 -12.03 7.30 -26.33
C ALA A 193 -11.34 7.74 -27.63
N SER A 194 -11.46 9.01 -28.04
CA SER A 194 -10.90 9.53 -29.31
C SER A 194 -9.38 9.66 -29.29
N LYS A 195 -8.81 10.35 -28.29
CA LYS A 195 -7.38 10.69 -28.25
C LYS A 195 -6.53 9.58 -27.64
N LEU A 196 -7.05 8.88 -26.63
CA LEU A 196 -6.28 7.90 -25.85
C LEU A 196 -6.70 6.45 -26.11
N LYS A 197 -7.78 6.22 -26.87
CA LYS A 197 -8.36 4.88 -27.14
C LYS A 197 -8.72 4.12 -25.87
N LEU A 198 -9.18 4.85 -24.85
CA LEU A 198 -9.63 4.31 -23.58
C LEU A 198 -11.16 4.35 -23.53
N TYR A 199 -11.78 3.18 -23.42
CA TYR A 199 -13.24 3.06 -23.51
C TYR A 199 -13.86 2.80 -22.15
N TYR A 200 -14.41 3.85 -21.54
CA TYR A 200 -15.11 3.76 -20.26
C TYR A 200 -16.62 3.87 -20.44
N LYS A 201 -17.38 3.09 -19.67
CA LYS A 201 -18.83 3.25 -19.58
C LYS A 201 -19.14 4.61 -18.96
N ILE A 202 -20.19 5.28 -19.46
CA ILE A 202 -20.59 6.60 -18.94
C ILE A 202 -20.88 6.57 -17.44
N ASP A 203 -21.43 5.46 -16.93
CA ASP A 203 -21.75 5.34 -15.51
C ASP A 203 -20.50 5.39 -14.62
N VAL A 204 -19.37 4.86 -15.09
CA VAL A 204 -18.08 4.94 -14.36
C VAL A 204 -17.57 6.37 -14.36
N ILE A 205 -17.74 7.10 -15.47
CA ILE A 205 -17.37 8.52 -15.55
C ILE A 205 -18.24 9.37 -14.63
N ARG A 206 -19.55 9.12 -14.58
CA ARG A 206 -20.47 9.79 -13.65
C ARG A 206 -20.09 9.51 -12.20
N GLN A 207 -19.74 8.26 -11.88
CA GLN A 207 -19.27 7.87 -10.54
C GLN A 207 -17.95 8.57 -10.19
N LEU A 208 -17.05 8.76 -11.16
CA LEU A 208 -15.80 9.48 -11.00
C LEU A 208 -16.03 10.95 -10.62
N PHE A 209 -16.79 11.70 -11.41
CA PHE A 209 -17.07 13.12 -11.13
C PHE A 209 -17.87 13.31 -9.83
N ALA A 210 -18.87 12.47 -9.57
CA ALA A 210 -19.59 12.47 -8.30
C ALA A 210 -18.69 12.10 -7.11
N GLY A 211 -17.72 11.20 -7.33
CA GLY A 211 -16.70 10.81 -6.36
C GLY A 211 -15.80 11.99 -5.97
N MET A 212 -15.26 12.69 -6.96
CA MET A 212 -14.38 13.87 -6.77
C MET A 212 -15.09 15.04 -6.05
N ALA A 213 -16.40 15.20 -6.29
CA ALA A 213 -17.20 16.18 -5.55
C ALA A 213 -17.36 15.80 -4.06
N THR A 214 -17.22 14.52 -3.73
CA THR A 214 -17.55 13.96 -2.42
C THR A 214 -16.32 13.76 -1.52
N SER A 215 -15.20 13.34 -2.10
CA SER A 215 -13.94 13.13 -1.41
C SER A 215 -12.78 13.52 -2.30
N LYS A 216 -11.67 13.92 -1.65
CA LYS A 216 -10.39 14.27 -2.28
C LYS A 216 -9.49 13.07 -2.59
N LEU A 217 -9.89 11.88 -2.13
CA LEU A 217 -9.17 10.63 -2.34
C LEU A 217 -10.08 9.64 -3.07
N ILE A 218 -9.72 9.32 -4.30
CA ILE A 218 -10.40 8.33 -5.14
C ILE A 218 -9.52 7.09 -5.25
N ILE A 219 -10.05 5.92 -4.93
CA ILE A 219 -9.34 4.65 -5.07
C ILE A 219 -9.89 3.92 -6.30
N LEU A 220 -9.01 3.62 -7.24
CA LEU A 220 -9.32 2.85 -8.43
C LEU A 220 -8.90 1.40 -8.20
N GLU A 221 -9.89 0.52 -8.07
CA GLU A 221 -9.70 -0.90 -7.77
C GLU A 221 -10.10 -1.78 -8.94
N GLY A 222 -9.38 -2.89 -9.10
CA GLY A 222 -9.76 -3.90 -10.07
C GLY A 222 -8.58 -4.77 -10.47
N ILE A 223 -8.79 -5.61 -11.47
CA ILE A 223 -7.74 -6.50 -11.99
C ILE A 223 -6.66 -5.68 -12.71
N SER A 224 -5.43 -6.18 -12.75
CA SER A 224 -4.36 -5.53 -13.52
C SER A 224 -4.72 -5.41 -15.00
N GLY A 225 -4.36 -4.27 -15.62
CA GLY A 225 -4.60 -4.02 -17.04
C GLY A 225 -6.04 -3.64 -17.43
N THR A 226 -6.87 -3.17 -16.49
CA THR A 226 -8.22 -2.64 -16.77
C THR A 226 -8.26 -1.13 -17.04
N GLY A 227 -7.10 -0.47 -17.10
CA GLY A 227 -7.00 0.97 -17.43
C GLY A 227 -7.22 1.92 -16.25
N LYS A 228 -6.93 1.47 -15.01
CA LYS A 228 -7.08 2.27 -13.78
C LYS A 228 -6.17 3.51 -13.80
N THR A 229 -4.86 3.31 -13.89
CA THR A 229 -3.86 4.41 -13.98
C THR A 229 -4.12 5.27 -15.22
N SER A 230 -4.55 4.65 -16.33
CA SER A 230 -4.87 5.34 -17.58
C SER A 230 -6.06 6.31 -17.45
N MET A 231 -7.04 6.04 -16.59
CA MET A 231 -8.18 6.94 -16.36
C MET A 231 -7.73 8.23 -15.69
N ALA A 232 -6.95 8.13 -14.61
CA ALA A 232 -6.44 9.28 -13.90
C ALA A 232 -5.46 10.10 -14.77
N TYR A 233 -4.67 9.42 -15.61
CA TYR A 233 -3.82 10.07 -16.61
C TYR A 233 -4.64 10.79 -17.70
N ALA A 234 -5.72 10.18 -18.18
CA ALA A 234 -6.63 10.79 -19.14
C ALA A 234 -7.28 12.05 -18.58
N LEU A 235 -7.63 12.06 -17.28
CA LEU A 235 -8.26 13.19 -16.62
C LEU A 235 -7.34 14.42 -16.59
N GLY A 236 -6.06 14.25 -16.22
CA GLY A 236 -5.11 15.35 -16.29
C GLY A 236 -4.96 15.88 -17.72
N LYS A 237 -4.75 14.98 -18.69
CA LYS A 237 -4.63 15.38 -20.10
C LYS A 237 -5.85 16.10 -20.64
N PHE A 238 -7.04 15.70 -20.21
CA PHE A 238 -8.29 16.37 -20.57
C PHE A 238 -8.31 17.81 -20.05
N LEU A 239 -7.69 18.07 -18.90
CA LEU A 239 -7.60 19.38 -18.26
C LEU A 239 -6.30 20.13 -18.61
N ASN A 240 -5.61 19.72 -19.67
CA ASN A 240 -4.35 20.32 -20.16
C ASN A 240 -3.21 20.32 -19.12
N PHE A 241 -3.16 19.32 -18.24
CA PHE A 241 -2.03 19.10 -17.36
C PHE A 241 -1.72 17.62 -17.16
N ASP A 242 -0.47 17.21 -17.37
CA ASP A 242 -0.10 15.83 -17.16
C ASP A 242 -0.23 15.44 -15.68
N SER A 243 -1.02 14.40 -15.40
CA SER A 243 -1.18 13.85 -14.05
C SER A 243 0.16 13.36 -13.52
N ALA A 244 0.48 13.72 -12.27
CA ALA A 244 1.71 13.26 -11.62
C ALA A 244 1.53 11.82 -11.15
N ILE A 245 2.22 10.86 -11.79
CA ILE A 245 2.18 9.44 -11.43
C ILE A 245 3.35 9.14 -10.50
N ILE A 246 3.04 8.80 -9.25
CA ILE A 246 3.98 8.50 -8.18
C ILE A 246 3.86 7.00 -7.85
N PRO A 247 4.83 6.16 -8.24
CA PRO A 247 4.79 4.73 -7.94
C PRO A 247 5.12 4.49 -6.47
N VAL A 248 4.19 3.90 -5.74
CA VAL A 248 4.37 3.56 -4.32
C VAL A 248 5.35 2.42 -4.18
N GLN A 249 6.28 2.53 -3.23
CA GLN A 249 7.26 1.48 -2.96
C GLN A 249 6.85 0.64 -1.74
N PRO A 250 7.10 -0.67 -1.73
CA PRO A 250 6.80 -1.53 -0.58
C PRO A 250 7.53 -1.12 0.72
N SER A 251 8.64 -0.37 0.60
CA SER A 251 9.42 0.12 1.73
C SER A 251 8.77 1.30 2.46
N TRP A 252 7.72 1.91 1.90
CA TRP A 252 7.10 3.10 2.46
C TRP A 252 6.45 2.82 3.81
N LYS A 253 6.90 3.54 4.84
CA LYS A 253 6.50 3.32 6.24
C LYS A 253 6.03 4.57 6.95
N ASP A 254 6.37 5.75 6.47
CA ASP A 254 6.04 7.01 7.11
C ASP A 254 5.82 8.13 6.08
N ARG A 255 5.46 9.33 6.57
CA ARG A 255 5.25 10.51 5.73
C ARG A 255 6.51 10.99 5.02
N SER A 256 7.70 10.65 5.53
CA SER A 256 8.98 11.14 5.00
C SER A 256 9.24 10.60 3.60
N GLU A 257 8.70 9.42 3.29
CA GLU A 257 8.77 8.81 1.97
C GLU A 257 7.91 9.57 0.94
N LEU A 258 6.80 10.17 1.41
CA LEU A 258 5.86 10.89 0.58
C LEU A 258 6.23 12.36 0.44
N LEU A 259 6.58 13.04 1.53
CA LEU A 259 6.91 14.47 1.54
C LEU A 259 8.40 14.73 1.36
N GLY A 260 9.25 13.77 1.72
CA GLY A 260 10.67 14.00 1.89
C GLY A 260 11.06 14.25 3.35
N TYR A 261 12.34 14.50 3.57
CA TYR A 261 12.87 14.80 4.90
C TYR A 261 13.92 15.90 4.85
N TYR A 262 13.99 16.67 5.92
CA TYR A 262 15.05 17.65 6.11
C TYR A 262 16.32 16.97 6.62
N ASN A 263 17.43 17.10 5.88
CA ASN A 263 18.72 16.59 6.31
C ASN A 263 19.44 17.64 7.14
N GLU A 264 19.61 17.38 8.44
CA GLU A 264 20.25 18.31 9.37
C GLU A 264 21.74 18.54 9.11
N PHE A 265 22.42 17.60 8.44
CA PHE A 265 23.85 17.69 8.14
C PHE A 265 24.11 18.53 6.90
N THR A 266 23.38 18.27 5.82
CA THR A 266 23.52 19.04 4.57
C THR A 266 22.76 20.35 4.61
N LYS A 267 21.86 20.53 5.60
CA LYS A 267 20.90 21.64 5.69
C LYS A 267 20.00 21.77 4.45
N LYS A 268 19.86 20.69 3.67
CA LYS A 268 19.01 20.62 2.48
C LYS A 268 17.83 19.70 2.74
N PHE A 269 16.69 20.02 2.14
CA PHE A 269 15.52 19.16 2.16
C PHE A 269 15.59 18.17 0.99
N ASN A 270 15.45 16.88 1.29
CA ASN A 270 15.34 15.86 0.25
C ASN A 270 13.89 15.77 -0.21
N GLU A 271 13.57 16.46 -1.30
CA GLU A 271 12.21 16.61 -1.81
C GLU A 271 11.81 15.39 -2.65
N SER A 272 10.65 14.80 -2.35
CA SER A 272 10.05 13.76 -3.18
C SER A 272 9.45 14.36 -4.46
N GLU A 273 9.21 13.52 -5.49
CA GLU A 273 8.45 13.93 -6.67
C GLU A 273 6.99 14.28 -6.31
N PHE A 274 6.44 13.65 -5.28
CA PHE A 274 5.10 13.97 -4.78
C PHE A 274 5.05 15.39 -4.19
N LEU A 275 6.02 15.79 -3.38
CA LEU A 275 6.07 17.15 -2.81
C LEU A 275 6.21 18.19 -3.92
N LYS A 276 7.07 17.93 -4.91
CA LYS A 276 7.22 18.80 -6.09
C LYS A 276 5.89 18.93 -6.86
N ALA A 277 5.20 17.83 -7.11
CA ALA A 277 3.90 17.83 -7.79
C ALA A 277 2.86 18.62 -6.99
N LEU A 278 2.75 18.36 -5.68
CA LEU A 278 1.84 19.08 -4.79
C LEU A 278 2.17 20.57 -4.70
N TYR A 279 3.44 20.94 -4.69
CA TYR A 279 3.84 22.34 -4.66
C TYR A 279 3.50 23.05 -5.99
N THR A 280 3.61 22.35 -7.12
CA THR A 280 3.24 22.89 -8.44
C THR A 280 1.76 23.29 -8.50
N THR A 281 0.89 22.58 -7.80
CA THR A 281 -0.56 22.87 -7.80
C THR A 281 -0.91 24.21 -7.13
N THR A 282 -0.02 24.73 -6.29
CA THR A 282 -0.22 26.03 -5.60
C THR A 282 -0.23 27.22 -6.56
N TYR A 283 0.37 27.08 -7.75
CA TYR A 283 0.43 28.13 -8.76
C TYR A 283 -0.73 28.09 -9.75
N ARG A 284 -1.49 27.00 -9.78
CA ARG A 284 -2.48 26.69 -10.82
C ARG A 284 -3.91 26.89 -10.33
N GLN A 285 -4.81 27.07 -11.30
CA GLN A 285 -6.24 27.23 -11.04
C GLN A 285 -7.07 26.05 -11.59
N GLU A 286 -6.51 25.19 -12.44
CA GLU A 286 -7.13 23.94 -12.89
C GLU A 286 -7.09 22.85 -11.80
N LEU A 287 -7.89 21.79 -12.01
CA LEU A 287 -7.81 20.59 -11.18
C LEU A 287 -6.55 19.79 -11.53
N ASP A 288 -5.68 19.62 -10.56
CA ASP A 288 -4.46 18.83 -10.66
C ASP A 288 -4.69 17.43 -10.10
N VAL A 289 -4.22 16.43 -10.85
CA VAL A 289 -4.41 15.02 -10.52
C VAL A 289 -3.07 14.41 -10.11
N ILE A 290 -3.00 13.92 -8.88
CA ILE A 290 -1.84 13.18 -8.36
C ILE A 290 -2.24 11.72 -8.18
N VAL A 291 -1.54 10.82 -8.87
CA VAL A 291 -1.80 9.37 -8.87
C VAL A 291 -0.75 8.66 -8.05
N LEU A 292 -1.17 7.99 -6.97
CA LEU A 292 -0.40 7.02 -6.21
C LEU A 292 -0.60 5.64 -6.85
N ASP A 293 0.35 5.23 -7.68
CA ASP A 293 0.26 3.97 -8.40
C ASP A 293 0.63 2.80 -7.50
N GLU A 294 -0.17 1.74 -7.54
CA GLU A 294 -0.12 0.57 -6.65
C GLU A 294 -0.06 0.96 -5.16
N MET A 295 -0.97 1.84 -4.77
CA MET A 295 -1.01 2.47 -3.44
C MET A 295 -1.04 1.45 -2.28
N ASN A 296 -1.53 0.24 -2.55
CA ASN A 296 -1.69 -0.84 -1.58
C ASN A 296 -0.48 -1.80 -1.50
N LEU A 297 0.62 -1.52 -2.21
CA LEU A 297 1.92 -2.17 -1.95
C LEU A 297 2.48 -1.85 -0.56
N ALA A 298 2.13 -0.68 -0.02
CA ALA A 298 2.44 -0.27 1.33
C ALA A 298 1.16 0.02 2.11
N ARG A 299 1.25 0.05 3.44
CA ARG A 299 0.11 0.38 4.29
C ARG A 299 -0.21 1.87 4.18
N ILE A 300 -1.26 2.18 3.42
CA ILE A 300 -1.72 3.55 3.12
C ILE A 300 -1.86 4.41 4.38
N GLU A 301 -2.39 3.83 5.46
CA GLU A 301 -2.59 4.53 6.73
C GLU A 301 -1.32 5.04 7.41
N TYR A 302 -0.14 4.55 7.02
CA TYR A 302 1.12 4.96 7.64
C TYR A 302 1.75 6.14 6.91
N TYR A 303 1.91 6.03 5.58
CA TYR A 303 2.55 7.10 4.80
C TYR A 303 1.58 8.24 4.45
N PHE A 304 0.27 7.94 4.32
CA PHE A 304 -0.75 8.93 3.92
C PHE A 304 -1.59 9.43 5.11
N ALA A 305 -1.22 9.08 6.34
CA ALA A 305 -2.01 9.35 7.55
C ALA A 305 -2.31 10.85 7.77
N GLU A 306 -1.30 11.70 7.54
CA GLU A 306 -1.39 13.14 7.73
C GLU A 306 -2.39 13.77 6.74
N PHE A 307 -2.33 13.38 5.47
CA PHE A 307 -3.29 13.79 4.44
C PHE A 307 -4.71 13.35 4.79
N LEU A 308 -4.87 12.09 5.22
CA LEU A 308 -6.18 11.57 5.66
C LEU A 308 -6.75 12.31 6.87
N SER A 309 -5.92 12.95 7.69
CA SER A 309 -6.36 13.74 8.84
C SER A 309 -6.69 15.18 8.43
N ILE A 310 -5.81 15.81 7.64
CA ILE A 310 -5.96 17.19 7.21
C ILE A 310 -7.20 17.37 6.33
N MET A 311 -7.43 16.45 5.39
CA MET A 311 -8.59 16.51 4.48
C MET A 311 -9.95 16.30 5.18
N GLU A 312 -9.97 15.96 6.49
CA GLU A 312 -11.21 15.91 7.28
C GLU A 312 -11.58 17.25 7.91
N MET A 313 -10.64 18.18 7.97
CA MET A 313 -10.86 19.49 8.57
C MET A 313 -11.83 20.27 7.69
N ARG A 314 -12.90 20.82 8.30
CA ARG A 314 -13.92 21.60 7.60
C ARG A 314 -13.38 22.90 7.02
N ASP A 315 -12.37 23.47 7.68
CA ASP A 315 -11.73 24.70 7.28
C ASP A 315 -10.53 24.38 6.38
N THR A 316 -10.67 24.70 5.09
CA THR A 316 -9.66 24.47 4.07
C THR A 316 -8.42 25.34 4.24
N SER A 317 -8.53 26.46 4.98
CA SER A 317 -7.38 27.33 5.28
C SER A 317 -6.41 26.71 6.28
N GLN A 318 -6.86 25.69 7.01
CA GLN A 318 -6.05 24.96 7.99
C GLN A 318 -5.40 23.71 7.41
N TRP A 319 -5.48 23.50 6.09
CA TRP A 319 -4.86 22.34 5.44
C TRP A 319 -3.35 22.52 5.29
N LEU A 320 -2.67 22.72 6.41
CA LEU A 320 -1.25 23.06 6.50
C LEU A 320 -0.45 21.81 6.85
N ILE A 321 0.57 21.53 6.05
CA ILE A 321 1.57 20.48 6.32
C ILE A 321 2.86 21.13 6.79
N ASP A 322 3.37 20.69 7.93
CA ASP A 322 4.66 21.14 8.46
C ASP A 322 5.82 20.41 7.75
N LEU A 323 6.61 21.13 6.96
CA LEU A 323 7.79 20.57 6.27
C LEU A 323 9.08 20.83 7.04
N ILE A 324 9.23 22.04 7.59
CA ILE A 324 10.45 22.46 8.29
C ILE A 324 10.11 23.22 9.58
N PRO A 325 10.92 23.06 10.64
CA PRO A 325 10.67 23.71 11.93
C PRO A 325 11.13 25.18 11.98
N ALA A 326 12.06 25.58 11.13
CA ALA A 326 12.65 26.92 11.12
C ALA A 326 12.65 27.47 9.68
N PRO A 327 11.78 28.46 9.37
CA PRO A 327 11.75 29.09 8.06
C PRO A 327 12.99 29.96 7.83
N GLN A 328 13.42 30.07 6.58
CA GLN A 328 14.53 30.89 6.11
C GLN A 328 14.10 31.71 4.88
N ASP A 329 14.80 32.83 4.61
CA ASP A 329 14.44 33.76 3.53
C ASP A 329 14.65 33.16 2.12
N ASP A 330 15.43 32.07 2.00
CA ASP A 330 15.65 31.32 0.76
C ASP A 330 14.64 30.19 0.53
N ASP A 331 13.66 30.02 1.44
CA ASP A 331 12.62 29.01 1.30
C ASP A 331 11.66 29.36 0.12
N PRO A 332 11.09 28.36 -0.56
CA PRO A 332 10.13 28.55 -1.64
C PRO A 332 8.96 29.46 -1.29
N ILE A 333 8.52 30.29 -2.25
CA ILE A 333 7.60 31.42 -2.05
C ILE A 333 6.27 31.02 -1.40
N ASN A 334 5.74 29.85 -1.76
CA ASN A 334 4.44 29.38 -1.27
C ASN A 334 4.54 28.60 0.05
N LEU A 335 5.74 28.43 0.62
CA LEU A 335 5.92 27.94 1.98
C LEU A 335 5.84 29.10 2.97
N LYS A 336 4.81 29.07 3.83
CA LYS A 336 4.58 30.09 4.85
C LYS A 336 4.94 29.53 6.21
N GLU A 337 5.91 30.14 6.88
CA GLU A 337 6.39 29.72 8.20
C GLU A 337 6.83 28.24 8.24
N GLY A 338 7.39 27.73 7.14
CA GLY A 338 7.81 26.34 7.02
C GLY A 338 6.68 25.34 6.75
N LYS A 339 5.48 25.85 6.46
CA LYS A 339 4.27 25.07 6.18
C LYS A 339 3.82 25.22 4.74
N LEU A 340 3.32 24.14 4.17
CA LEU A 340 2.66 24.12 2.86
C LEU A 340 1.16 24.03 3.04
N LEU A 341 0.42 24.98 2.49
CA LEU A 341 -1.05 24.89 2.40
C LEU A 341 -1.40 23.98 1.22
N ILE A 342 -2.11 22.88 1.49
CA ILE A 342 -2.63 21.97 0.46
C ILE A 342 -3.73 22.72 -0.32
N PRO A 343 -3.54 22.94 -1.63
CA PRO A 343 -4.55 23.61 -2.45
C PRO A 343 -5.84 22.79 -2.57
N GLN A 344 -6.98 23.45 -2.84
CA GLN A 344 -8.26 22.73 -2.99
C GLN A 344 -8.43 22.09 -4.37
N ASN A 345 -7.65 22.54 -5.34
CA ASN A 345 -7.67 22.08 -6.72
C ASN A 345 -6.82 20.82 -6.94
N VAL A 346 -6.29 20.16 -5.90
CA VAL A 346 -5.65 18.84 -6.04
C VAL A 346 -6.63 17.72 -5.73
N GLU A 347 -6.56 16.65 -6.52
CA GLU A 347 -7.30 15.40 -6.33
C GLU A 347 -6.32 14.22 -6.29
N PHE A 348 -6.44 13.37 -5.27
CA PHE A 348 -5.58 12.22 -5.08
C PHE A 348 -6.26 10.97 -5.63
N PHE A 349 -5.60 10.30 -6.56
CA PHE A 349 -6.01 9.01 -7.09
C PHE A 349 -5.07 7.95 -6.57
N GLY A 350 -5.59 6.85 -6.05
CA GLY A 350 -4.80 5.70 -5.68
C GLY A 350 -5.21 4.49 -6.49
N THR A 351 -4.28 3.81 -7.16
CA THR A 351 -4.60 2.57 -7.85
C THR A 351 -4.32 1.39 -6.92
N ALA A 352 -5.24 0.44 -6.84
CA ALA A 352 -5.11 -0.73 -6.00
C ALA A 352 -5.46 -2.00 -6.78
N ASN A 353 -4.65 -3.04 -6.58
CA ASN A 353 -4.89 -4.38 -7.10
C ASN A 353 -5.40 -5.27 -5.97
N ASN A 354 -6.44 -6.07 -6.20
CA ASN A 354 -7.01 -6.96 -5.19
C ASN A 354 -6.29 -8.33 -5.17
N ASP A 355 -4.95 -8.33 -5.21
CA ASP A 355 -4.12 -9.53 -5.27
C ASP A 355 -3.52 -9.88 -3.90
N ASP A 356 -3.24 -11.17 -3.66
CA ASP A 356 -2.66 -11.71 -2.40
C ASP A 356 -1.32 -11.07 -1.98
N SER A 357 -0.61 -10.46 -2.93
CA SER A 357 0.69 -9.82 -2.70
C SER A 357 0.60 -8.39 -2.14
N THR A 358 -0.61 -7.86 -1.98
CA THR A 358 -0.86 -6.48 -1.56
C THR A 358 -1.48 -6.40 -0.17
N PHE A 359 -1.38 -5.23 0.48
CA PHE A 359 -2.06 -5.01 1.75
C PHE A 359 -3.54 -4.72 1.53
N THR A 360 -4.40 -5.34 2.34
CA THR A 360 -5.81 -4.96 2.43
C THR A 360 -5.92 -3.52 2.92
N ILE A 361 -6.67 -2.70 2.17
CA ILE A 361 -6.99 -1.33 2.56
C ILE A 361 -7.96 -1.40 3.76
N SER A 362 -7.73 -0.61 4.79
CA SER A 362 -8.58 -0.64 5.98
C SER A 362 -9.83 0.22 5.86
N ASP A 363 -10.79 -0.05 6.74
CA ASP A 363 -11.99 0.75 6.92
C ASP A 363 -11.68 2.23 7.19
N LYS A 364 -10.56 2.53 7.87
CA LYS A 364 -10.14 3.90 8.16
C LYS A 364 -9.89 4.70 6.87
N VAL A 365 -9.32 4.06 5.85
CA VAL A 365 -9.07 4.69 4.55
C VAL A 365 -10.35 4.67 3.71
N TYR A 366 -11.06 3.53 3.64
CA TYR A 366 -12.29 3.40 2.87
C TYR A 366 -13.40 4.35 3.29
N ASP A 367 -13.54 4.64 4.57
CA ASP A 367 -14.53 5.59 5.03
C ASP A 367 -14.24 7.00 4.48
N ARG A 368 -12.96 7.36 4.26
CA ARG A 368 -12.52 8.68 3.80
C ARG A 368 -12.47 8.79 2.28
N ALA A 369 -12.18 7.72 1.55
CA ALA A 369 -12.02 7.71 0.10
C ALA A 369 -13.30 7.30 -0.66
N ILE A 370 -13.40 7.52 -1.96
CA ILE A 370 -14.41 6.88 -2.82
C ILE A 370 -13.73 5.81 -3.67
N SER A 371 -14.18 4.55 -3.57
CA SER A 371 -13.67 3.46 -4.42
C SER A 371 -14.49 3.31 -5.69
N LEU A 372 -13.80 3.18 -6.83
CA LEU A 372 -14.35 2.84 -8.14
C LEU A 372 -13.81 1.48 -8.55
N PHE A 373 -14.69 0.57 -8.96
CA PHE A 373 -14.34 -0.80 -9.32
C PHE A 373 -14.35 -1.01 -10.84
N PHE A 374 -13.31 -1.68 -11.33
CA PHE A 374 -13.10 -1.98 -12.75
C PHE A 374 -13.09 -3.51 -12.97
N ASP A 375 -14.25 -4.05 -13.32
CA ASP A 375 -14.45 -5.50 -13.48
C ASP A 375 -14.15 -6.02 -14.90
N ASP A 376 -14.29 -5.19 -15.93
CA ASP A 376 -14.13 -5.58 -17.34
C ASP A 376 -13.26 -4.58 -18.09
N LYS A 377 -12.60 -5.05 -19.14
CA LYS A 377 -11.89 -4.19 -20.09
C LYS A 377 -12.90 -3.40 -20.91
N GLY A 378 -12.57 -2.14 -21.17
CA GLY A 378 -13.37 -1.26 -22.01
C GLY A 378 -13.66 -1.88 -23.38
N ARG A 379 -14.92 -1.83 -23.81
CA ARG A 379 -15.31 -2.23 -25.16
C ARG A 379 -15.29 -1.01 -26.06
N GLU A 380 -14.64 -1.14 -27.21
CA GLU A 380 -14.55 -0.08 -28.22
C GLU A 380 -15.94 0.38 -28.66
N PHE A 381 -16.12 1.70 -28.74
CA PHE A 381 -17.33 2.36 -29.24
C PHE A 381 -16.95 3.58 -30.07
N GLU A 382 -17.79 3.91 -31.05
CA GLU A 382 -17.64 5.12 -31.86
C GLU A 382 -18.00 6.36 -31.02
N CYS A 383 -17.17 7.40 -31.09
CA CYS A 383 -17.36 8.64 -30.37
C CYS A 383 -16.95 9.83 -31.24
N ASP A 384 -17.51 11.00 -30.93
CA ASP A 384 -17.12 12.25 -31.56
C ASP A 384 -15.70 12.65 -31.09
N ASP A 385 -14.94 13.28 -31.99
CA ASP A 385 -13.62 13.80 -31.63
C ASP A 385 -13.77 14.96 -30.66
N GLN A 386 -13.04 14.88 -29.54
CA GLN A 386 -13.11 15.87 -28.47
C GLN A 386 -11.70 16.30 -28.09
N GLU A 387 -11.46 17.61 -28.05
CA GLU A 387 -10.21 18.18 -27.55
C GLU A 387 -10.24 18.42 -26.04
N SER A 388 -9.05 18.65 -25.48
CA SER A 388 -8.89 19.01 -24.07
C SER A 388 -9.58 20.34 -23.77
N MET A 389 -10.03 20.51 -22.53
CA MET A 389 -10.72 21.70 -22.06
C MET A 389 -9.88 22.46 -21.03
N PHE A 390 -10.01 23.78 -21.03
CA PHE A 390 -9.45 24.64 -19.99
C PHE A 390 -10.58 25.02 -19.05
N ILE A 391 -10.67 24.32 -17.91
CA ILE A 391 -11.74 24.53 -16.93
C ILE A 391 -11.09 24.89 -15.59
N PRO A 392 -11.34 26.08 -15.05
CA PRO A 392 -10.86 26.42 -13.72
C PRO A 392 -11.59 25.55 -12.68
N TYR A 393 -10.87 25.11 -11.65
CA TYR A 393 -11.42 24.30 -10.57
C TYR A 393 -12.64 24.96 -9.91
N GLN A 394 -12.64 26.28 -9.78
CA GLN A 394 -13.77 27.04 -9.25
C GLN A 394 -15.05 26.83 -10.06
N GLN A 395 -14.96 26.67 -11.38
CA GLN A 395 -16.11 26.37 -12.22
C GLN A 395 -16.67 24.98 -11.92
N MET A 396 -15.81 23.97 -11.77
CA MET A 396 -16.26 22.62 -11.39
C MET A 396 -16.98 22.63 -10.03
N VAL A 397 -16.45 23.37 -9.05
CA VAL A 397 -17.08 23.53 -7.73
C VAL A 397 -18.46 24.19 -7.85
N ASN A 398 -18.60 25.22 -8.70
CA ASN A 398 -19.90 25.86 -8.93
C ASN A 398 -20.90 24.86 -9.55
N LEU A 399 -20.48 24.07 -10.54
CA LEU A 399 -21.32 23.04 -11.15
C LEU A 399 -21.77 21.98 -10.14
N TYR A 400 -20.89 21.57 -9.22
CA TYR A 400 -21.28 20.65 -8.14
C TYR A 400 -22.29 21.29 -7.19
N ASN A 401 -22.11 22.56 -6.81
CA ASN A 401 -23.06 23.28 -5.96
C ASN A 401 -24.42 23.47 -6.63
N ASP A 402 -24.44 23.75 -7.93
CA ASP A 402 -25.67 23.84 -8.72
C ASP A 402 -26.43 22.51 -8.73
N ALA A 403 -25.72 21.38 -8.89
CA ALA A 403 -26.32 20.06 -8.82
C ALA A 403 -26.90 19.74 -7.43
N LEU A 404 -26.20 20.13 -6.35
CA LEU A 404 -26.70 19.97 -4.97
C LEU A 404 -27.98 20.77 -4.73
N ALA A 405 -28.11 21.95 -5.34
CA ALA A 405 -29.29 22.79 -5.21
C ALA A 405 -30.47 22.30 -6.06
N GLN A 406 -30.20 21.77 -7.26
CA GLN A 406 -31.23 21.36 -8.21
C GLN A 406 -31.82 19.97 -7.92
N PHE A 407 -31.01 19.04 -7.39
CA PHE A 407 -31.39 17.64 -7.20
C PHE A 407 -31.25 17.18 -5.73
N PRO A 408 -31.97 17.78 -4.77
CA PRO A 408 -31.96 17.31 -3.40
C PRO A 408 -32.56 15.91 -3.31
N ILE A 409 -32.01 15.07 -2.43
CA ILE A 409 -32.47 13.70 -2.23
C ILE A 409 -33.93 13.72 -1.73
N SER A 410 -34.78 12.93 -2.37
CA SER A 410 -36.17 12.74 -1.96
C SER A 410 -36.28 12.22 -0.52
N GLU A 411 -37.14 12.83 0.31
CA GLU A 411 -37.39 12.41 1.69
C GLU A 411 -37.83 10.94 1.79
N ALA A 412 -38.58 10.45 0.79
CA ALA A 412 -38.99 9.05 0.72
C ALA A 412 -37.80 8.09 0.58
N MET A 413 -36.75 8.51 -0.12
CA MET A 413 -35.53 7.72 -0.29
C MET A 413 -34.66 7.74 0.98
N LEU A 414 -34.60 8.88 1.67
CA LEU A 414 -33.93 8.99 2.96
C LEU A 414 -34.56 8.05 4.00
N HIS A 415 -35.89 8.03 4.11
CA HIS A 415 -36.58 7.12 5.04
C HIS A 415 -36.29 5.64 4.72
N LYS A 416 -36.31 5.25 3.43
CA LYS A 416 -35.95 3.88 3.02
C LYS A 416 -34.51 3.53 3.36
N PHE A 417 -33.60 4.50 3.28
CA PHE A 417 -32.20 4.30 3.65
C PHE A 417 -32.03 4.17 5.17
N GLU A 418 -32.76 4.95 5.97
CA GLU A 418 -32.80 4.79 7.44
C GLU A 418 -33.37 3.43 7.86
N ASP A 419 -34.42 2.95 7.20
CA ASP A 419 -34.96 1.61 7.41
C ASP A 419 -33.90 0.52 7.12
N LEU A 420 -33.11 0.72 6.06
CA LEU A 420 -32.01 -0.16 5.69
C LEU A 420 -30.85 -0.10 6.70
N ASP A 421 -30.47 1.09 7.18
CA ASP A 421 -29.44 1.26 8.22
C ASP A 421 -29.86 0.53 9.51
N ASN A 422 -31.11 0.73 9.94
CA ASN A 422 -31.66 0.04 11.11
C ASN A 422 -31.63 -1.49 10.96
N PHE A 423 -31.91 -2.01 9.77
CA PHE A 423 -31.78 -3.43 9.47
C PHE A 423 -30.33 -3.91 9.58
N VAL A 424 -29.39 -3.17 8.98
CA VAL A 424 -27.97 -3.52 8.97
C VAL A 424 -27.37 -3.46 10.38
N ILE A 425 -27.74 -2.46 11.19
CA ILE A 425 -27.35 -2.34 12.60
C ILE A 425 -27.87 -3.54 13.40
N LYS A 426 -29.13 -3.91 13.21
CA LYS A 426 -29.77 -4.98 13.99
C LYS A 426 -29.16 -6.35 13.71
N HIS A 427 -28.90 -6.66 12.45
CA HIS A 427 -28.45 -7.98 12.01
C HIS A 427 -26.93 -8.10 12.02
N PHE A 428 -26.21 -7.11 11.49
CA PHE A 428 -24.76 -7.18 11.30
C PHE A 428 -23.97 -6.39 12.35
N LYS A 429 -24.63 -5.61 13.22
CA LYS A 429 -24.00 -4.71 14.20
C LYS A 429 -23.03 -3.71 13.56
N LEU A 430 -23.26 -3.40 12.28
CA LEU A 430 -22.57 -2.36 11.53
C LEU A 430 -23.48 -1.14 11.49
N ALA A 431 -22.98 0.01 11.91
CA ALA A 431 -23.71 1.27 11.81
C ALA A 431 -23.11 2.15 10.71
N PHE A 432 -23.95 2.86 9.96
CA PHE A 432 -23.47 3.88 9.06
C PHE A 432 -23.02 5.11 9.86
N GLY A 433 -21.73 5.41 9.79
CA GLY A 433 -21.19 6.61 10.43
C GLY A 433 -21.68 7.87 9.72
N ASN A 434 -21.71 8.99 10.45
CA ASN A 434 -22.06 10.32 9.93
C ASN A 434 -21.30 10.72 8.65
N ARG A 435 -20.09 10.18 8.45
CA ARG A 435 -19.29 10.42 7.24
C ARG A 435 -19.97 9.85 5.99
N ILE A 436 -20.50 8.64 6.07
CA ILE A 436 -21.19 8.00 4.93
C ILE A 436 -22.44 8.81 4.57
N MET A 437 -23.20 9.27 5.56
CA MET A 437 -24.38 10.12 5.33
C MET A 437 -24.02 11.44 4.66
N LYS A 438 -22.93 12.11 5.09
CA LYS A 438 -22.46 13.34 4.43
C LYS A 438 -22.05 13.06 2.97
N GLN A 439 -21.34 11.96 2.74
CA GLN A 439 -20.93 11.56 1.40
C GLN A 439 -22.13 11.26 0.51
N LEU A 440 -23.13 10.57 1.03
CA LEU A 440 -24.38 10.24 0.32
C LEU A 440 -25.12 11.50 -0.12
N ASN A 441 -25.26 12.48 0.79
CA ASN A 441 -25.89 13.78 0.52
C ASN A 441 -25.15 14.63 -0.52
N THR A 442 -23.87 14.35 -0.77
CA THR A 442 -23.06 15.07 -1.77
C THR A 442 -23.01 14.31 -3.10
N PHE A 443 -22.79 13.00 -3.04
CA PHE A 443 -22.57 12.14 -4.19
C PHE A 443 -23.83 12.00 -5.06
N ILE A 444 -24.98 11.75 -4.46
CA ILE A 444 -26.21 11.44 -5.22
C ILE A 444 -26.67 12.63 -6.06
N PRO A 445 -26.80 13.86 -5.52
CA PRO A 445 -27.21 15.01 -6.33
C PRO A 445 -26.26 15.29 -7.49
N VAL A 446 -24.94 15.19 -7.25
CA VAL A 446 -23.93 15.39 -8.30
C VAL A 446 -24.02 14.28 -9.36
N TYR A 447 -24.23 13.02 -8.93
CA TYR A 447 -24.40 11.90 -9.85
C TYR A 447 -25.63 12.06 -10.75
N VAL A 448 -26.74 12.57 -10.21
CA VAL A 448 -27.94 12.93 -10.98
C VAL A 448 -27.65 14.09 -11.93
N GLY A 449 -26.93 15.12 -11.48
CA GLY A 449 -26.49 16.25 -12.32
C GLY A 449 -25.58 15.82 -13.48
N CYS A 450 -24.85 14.71 -13.35
CA CYS A 450 -24.06 14.11 -14.44
C CYS A 450 -24.91 13.28 -15.44
N GLY A 451 -26.23 13.28 -15.30
CA GLY A 451 -27.18 12.51 -16.12
C GLY A 451 -27.48 11.10 -15.61
N GLY A 452 -27.10 10.79 -14.36
CA GLY A 452 -27.42 9.53 -13.70
C GLY A 452 -28.81 9.50 -13.06
N THR A 453 -29.23 8.35 -12.54
CA THR A 453 -30.46 8.24 -11.73
C THR A 453 -30.14 8.19 -10.24
N GLU A 454 -31.05 8.70 -9.40
CA GLU A 454 -30.91 8.64 -7.93
C GLU A 454 -30.68 7.21 -7.45
N MET A 455 -31.46 6.26 -7.99
CA MET A 455 -31.40 4.84 -7.63
C MET A 455 -30.03 4.23 -7.91
N SER A 456 -29.44 4.51 -9.08
CA SER A 456 -28.10 4.03 -9.43
C SER A 456 -27.02 4.64 -8.52
N GLY A 457 -27.20 5.89 -8.08
CA GLY A 457 -26.31 6.54 -7.12
C GLY A 457 -26.36 5.87 -5.74
N PHE A 458 -27.57 5.55 -5.25
CA PHE A 458 -27.74 4.80 -4.00
C PHE A 458 -27.15 3.39 -4.08
N ASP A 459 -27.36 2.67 -5.18
CA ASP A 459 -26.79 1.33 -5.41
C ASP A 459 -25.26 1.34 -5.33
N PHE A 460 -24.65 2.32 -5.99
CA PHE A 460 -23.20 2.49 -5.97
C PHE A 460 -22.65 2.75 -4.55
N ILE A 461 -23.21 3.74 -3.84
CA ILE A 461 -22.74 4.08 -2.48
C ILE A 461 -22.98 2.92 -1.52
N PHE A 462 -24.16 2.29 -1.56
CA PHE A 462 -24.45 1.15 -0.71
C PHE A 462 -23.48 -0.01 -0.97
N THR A 463 -23.23 -0.34 -2.23
CA THR A 463 -22.28 -1.42 -2.58
C THR A 463 -20.86 -1.09 -2.10
N ASN A 464 -20.35 0.10 -2.41
CA ASN A 464 -18.94 0.39 -2.22
C ASN A 464 -18.58 0.81 -0.80
N LYS A 465 -19.54 1.32 -0.02
CA LYS A 465 -19.32 1.79 1.36
C LYS A 465 -19.87 0.88 2.42
N VAL A 466 -21.01 0.25 2.15
CA VAL A 466 -21.68 -0.59 3.13
C VAL A 466 -21.28 -2.04 2.90
N LEU A 467 -21.58 -2.59 1.72
CA LEU A 467 -21.39 -4.02 1.47
C LEU A 467 -19.91 -4.43 1.53
N LYS A 468 -19.00 -3.54 1.20
CA LYS A 468 -17.56 -3.82 1.31
C LYS A 468 -17.10 -4.15 2.73
N LYS A 469 -17.74 -3.57 3.76
CA LYS A 469 -17.43 -3.88 5.16
C LYS A 469 -17.76 -5.33 5.53
N PHE A 470 -18.53 -6.03 4.70
CA PHE A 470 -18.87 -7.43 4.91
C PHE A 470 -17.76 -8.38 4.43
N GLU A 471 -16.82 -7.92 3.61
CA GLU A 471 -15.66 -8.73 3.18
C GLU A 471 -14.72 -9.05 4.35
N SER A 472 -14.63 -8.17 5.35
CA SER A 472 -13.83 -8.40 6.56
C SER A 472 -14.53 -9.30 7.58
N LEU A 473 -15.83 -9.51 7.44
CA LEU A 473 -16.63 -10.36 8.32
C LEU A 473 -16.55 -11.83 7.88
N ASN A 474 -16.69 -12.75 8.83
CA ASN A 474 -16.71 -14.17 8.51
C ASN A 474 -18.04 -14.56 7.85
N VAL A 475 -18.07 -14.47 6.52
CA VAL A 475 -19.25 -14.67 5.67
C VAL A 475 -19.89 -16.05 5.84
N ALA A 476 -19.13 -17.07 6.26
CA ALA A 476 -19.65 -18.43 6.47
C ALA A 476 -20.80 -18.49 7.49
N PHE A 477 -20.82 -17.57 8.48
CA PHE A 477 -21.87 -17.49 9.49
C PHE A 477 -23.02 -16.55 9.11
N LEU A 478 -22.90 -15.80 8.01
CA LEU A 478 -23.81 -14.71 7.64
C LEU A 478 -24.62 -14.99 6.37
N LYS A 479 -24.51 -16.19 5.76
CA LYS A 479 -25.20 -16.49 4.49
C LYS A 479 -26.72 -16.29 4.55
N ASP A 480 -27.35 -16.73 5.64
CA ASP A 480 -28.80 -16.58 5.83
C ASP A 480 -29.20 -15.12 6.03
N GLU A 481 -28.37 -14.34 6.73
CA GLU A 481 -28.60 -12.91 6.95
C GLU A 481 -28.37 -12.09 5.68
N LEU A 482 -27.36 -12.43 4.89
CA LEU A 482 -27.10 -11.84 3.56
C LEU A 482 -28.24 -12.15 2.57
N ALA A 483 -28.77 -13.38 2.60
CA ALA A 483 -29.96 -13.73 1.81
C ALA A 483 -31.20 -12.94 2.26
N ASN A 484 -31.33 -12.66 3.56
CA ASN A 484 -32.40 -11.80 4.08
C ASN A 484 -32.20 -10.33 3.69
N LEU A 485 -30.95 -9.84 3.65
CA LEU A 485 -30.63 -8.50 3.16
C LEU A 485 -31.03 -8.33 1.69
N ASN A 486 -30.75 -9.31 0.84
CA ASN A 486 -31.22 -9.30 -0.56
C ASN A 486 -32.75 -9.19 -0.66
N LYS A 487 -33.49 -9.94 0.17
CA LYS A 487 -34.97 -9.86 0.20
C LYS A 487 -35.48 -8.51 0.71
N GLU A 488 -34.77 -7.91 1.66
CA GLU A 488 -35.14 -6.60 2.21
C GLU A 488 -34.89 -5.48 1.19
N LEU A 489 -33.79 -5.56 0.43
CA LEU A 489 -33.53 -4.66 -0.70
C LEU A 489 -34.65 -4.74 -1.75
N ASP A 490 -35.04 -5.96 -2.13
CA ASP A 490 -36.17 -6.20 -3.03
C ASP A 490 -37.49 -5.63 -2.47
N ARG A 491 -37.68 -5.65 -1.15
CA ARG A 491 -38.89 -5.13 -0.47
C ARG A 491 -38.94 -3.60 -0.48
N LEU A 492 -37.83 -2.94 -0.19
CA LEU A 492 -37.74 -1.48 -0.05
C LEU A 492 -37.67 -0.76 -1.40
N TYR A 493 -36.92 -1.32 -2.34
CA TYR A 493 -36.62 -0.69 -3.63
C TYR A 493 -37.30 -1.37 -4.82
N GLY A 494 -37.83 -2.58 -4.66
CA GLY A 494 -38.50 -3.34 -5.72
C GLY A 494 -37.55 -4.29 -6.47
N ARG A 495 -38.11 -5.39 -7.00
CA ARG A 495 -37.33 -6.44 -7.68
C ARG A 495 -36.62 -5.92 -8.92
N GLY A 496 -35.31 -6.17 -9.00
CA GLY A 496 -34.46 -5.80 -10.14
C GLY A 496 -33.83 -4.41 -10.06
N ASN A 497 -34.11 -3.66 -8.99
CA ASN A 497 -33.33 -2.47 -8.62
C ASN A 497 -32.10 -2.89 -7.80
N PHE A 498 -31.07 -2.05 -7.74
CA PHE A 498 -29.79 -2.37 -7.08
C PHE A 498 -28.99 -3.56 -7.68
N PRO A 499 -28.75 -3.58 -9.01
CA PRO A 499 -28.01 -4.66 -9.65
C PRO A 499 -26.59 -4.86 -9.10
N MET A 500 -25.89 -3.78 -8.70
CA MET A 500 -24.53 -3.90 -8.16
C MET A 500 -24.55 -4.54 -6.77
N ALA A 501 -25.45 -4.10 -5.89
CA ALA A 501 -25.56 -4.65 -4.54
C ALA A 501 -25.95 -6.13 -4.57
N HIS A 502 -26.92 -6.51 -5.41
CA HIS A 502 -27.32 -7.90 -5.57
C HIS A 502 -26.16 -8.77 -6.09
N ALA A 503 -25.46 -8.33 -7.13
CA ALA A 503 -24.32 -9.06 -7.67
C ALA A 503 -23.20 -9.24 -6.64
N PHE A 504 -22.94 -8.20 -5.83
CA PHE A 504 -21.94 -8.24 -4.77
C PHE A 504 -22.32 -9.22 -3.66
N ILE A 505 -23.56 -9.16 -3.16
CA ILE A 505 -24.06 -10.09 -2.13
C ILE A 505 -24.02 -11.54 -2.64
N ASP A 506 -24.44 -11.78 -3.88
CA ASP A 506 -24.42 -13.11 -4.48
C ASP A 506 -23.00 -13.65 -4.63
N ASN A 507 -22.03 -12.80 -4.97
CA ASN A 507 -20.62 -13.17 -5.01
C ASN A 507 -20.08 -13.51 -3.61
N LEU A 508 -20.44 -12.74 -2.58
CA LEU A 508 -20.06 -13.05 -1.19
C LEU A 508 -20.60 -14.41 -0.74
N ILE A 509 -21.84 -14.73 -1.10
CA ILE A 509 -22.48 -16.01 -0.75
C ILE A 509 -21.84 -17.20 -1.49
N LYS A 510 -21.40 -17.00 -2.75
CA LYS A 510 -20.80 -18.06 -3.59
C LYS A 510 -19.33 -18.33 -3.28
N ASN A 511 -18.55 -17.31 -2.92
CA ASN A 511 -17.10 -17.42 -2.73
C ASN A 511 -16.70 -17.96 -1.34
N ASN A 512 -17.66 -18.13 -0.42
CA ASN A 512 -17.52 -18.79 0.88
C ASN A 512 -18.54 -19.93 1.00
#